data_AF-A0A934ATS9-F1
#
_entry.id   AF-A0A934ATS9-F1
#
_cell.length_a   1.000
_cell.length_b   1.000
_cell.length_c   1.000
_cell.angle_alpha   90.00
_cell.angle_beta   90.00
_cell.angle_gamma   90.00
#
_symmetry.space_group_name_H-M   'P 1'
#
loop_
_entity.id
_entity.type
_entity.pdbx_description
1 polymer ?
#
loop_
_entity_poly.entity_id
_entity_poly.type
_entity_poly.pdbx_seq_one_letter_code
_entity_poly.pdbx_strand_id
1 'polypeptide(L)'
;MNKKLIILLLTLAMGLVIVSGAMPYTGSYAPGIGINGTVHDLGTSHNGMNYTASPADSLNRICIFCHAPHNTYRLSTATGGAGPQAPADFDYLPLWNHSLQADLAYQMYENGPGAPQSGSKASQAILYGMVPGSTSLLCLSCHDGSVAVNSYGNVAQRPGSMSTGSSMITSAYVIGQDKYLGNHHPIGFNFSDVRTGDTEIRNPAVAMLNVGETVNDHLYGGKMECGTCHSVHNKGNTGEALLWRSDQNSELCLTCHDKGTYTAP
;
A
#
# COMPACT_ATOMS: atom_id res chain seq x y z
N MET A 1 -38.79 9.27 53.22
CA MET A 1 -38.20 8.25 52.32
C MET A 1 -37.13 7.49 53.09
N ASN A 2 -37.30 6.19 53.29
CA ASN A 2 -36.48 5.41 54.23
C ASN A 2 -35.01 5.38 53.79
N LYS A 3 -34.04 5.65 54.69
CA LYS A 3 -32.59 5.67 54.37
C LYS A 3 -32.11 4.37 53.70
N LYS A 4 -32.76 3.24 54.01
CA LYS A 4 -32.52 1.93 53.37
C LYS A 4 -32.95 1.87 51.90
N LEU A 5 -33.96 2.64 51.50
CA LEU A 5 -34.47 2.68 50.12
C LEU A 5 -33.59 3.56 49.21
N ILE A 6 -32.97 4.61 49.77
CA ILE A 6 -32.03 5.49 49.03
C ILE A 6 -30.70 4.76 48.77
N ILE A 7 -30.23 3.93 49.71
CA ILE A 7 -29.01 3.12 49.52
C ILE A 7 -29.23 2.00 48.49
N LEU A 8 -30.45 1.44 48.42
CA LEU A 8 -30.78 0.42 47.40
C LEU A 8 -30.87 1.03 45.99
N LEU A 9 -31.37 2.26 45.86
CA LEU A 9 -31.45 2.97 44.57
C LEU A 9 -30.09 3.49 44.09
N LEU A 10 -29.19 3.88 45.01
CA LEU A 10 -27.81 4.29 44.66
C LEU A 10 -26.90 3.11 44.31
N THR A 11 -27.16 1.91 44.85
CA THR A 11 -26.40 0.70 44.48
C THR A 11 -26.87 0.09 43.16
N LEU A 12 -28.16 0.27 42.80
CA LEU A 12 -28.66 -0.17 41.48
C LEU A 12 -28.23 0.77 40.34
N ALA A 13 -27.97 2.05 40.62
CA ALA A 13 -27.50 3.02 39.63
C ALA A 13 -25.98 2.92 39.33
N MET A 14 -25.21 2.20 40.15
CA MET A 14 -23.76 2.01 39.96
C MET A 14 -23.40 0.70 39.22
N GLY A 15 -24.39 -0.11 38.85
CA GLY A 15 -24.21 -1.47 38.33
C GLY A 15 -24.36 -1.64 36.82
N LEU A 16 -24.55 -0.57 36.06
CA LEU A 16 -24.65 -0.63 34.59
C LEU A 16 -23.67 0.33 33.93
N VAL A 17 -22.39 0.21 34.28
CA VAL A 17 -21.36 0.47 33.29
C VAL A 17 -21.51 -0.66 32.29
N ILE A 18 -22.25 -0.39 31.21
CA ILE A 18 -22.06 -1.12 29.97
C ILE A 18 -20.63 -0.79 29.58
N VAL A 19 -19.68 -1.56 30.10
CA VAL A 19 -18.43 -1.79 29.41
C VAL A 19 -18.94 -2.37 28.11
N SER A 20 -19.06 -1.52 27.09
CA SER A 20 -18.97 -2.00 25.72
C SER A 20 -17.65 -2.74 25.73
N GLY A 21 -17.72 -4.06 25.93
CA GLY A 21 -16.63 -4.91 25.54
C GLY A 21 -16.42 -4.51 24.10
N ALA A 22 -15.36 -3.73 23.86
CA ALA A 22 -14.69 -3.80 22.59
C ALA A 22 -14.36 -5.28 22.50
N MET A 23 -15.26 -6.04 21.87
CA MET A 23 -14.93 -7.35 21.37
C MET A 23 -13.66 -7.05 20.58
N PRO A 24 -12.48 -7.55 20.99
CA PRO A 24 -11.36 -7.50 20.07
C PRO A 24 -11.91 -8.14 18.81
N TYR A 25 -11.95 -7.39 17.72
CA TYR A 25 -12.12 -7.99 16.42
C TYR A 25 -10.99 -9.01 16.33
N THR A 26 -11.30 -10.28 16.57
CA THR A 26 -10.34 -11.38 16.45
C THR A 26 -10.19 -11.76 15.00
N GLY A 27 -10.54 -10.87 14.06
CA GLY A 27 -10.49 -11.14 12.65
C GLY A 27 -9.05 -11.29 12.23
N SER A 28 -8.59 -12.54 12.34
CA SER A 28 -7.60 -13.08 11.43
C SER A 28 -8.10 -12.75 10.03
N TYR A 29 -7.49 -11.74 9.41
CA TYR A 29 -7.43 -11.69 7.97
C TYR A 29 -6.92 -13.05 7.50
N ALA A 30 -7.58 -13.65 6.50
CA ALA A 30 -7.03 -14.84 5.88
C ALA A 30 -6.18 -14.38 4.68
N PRO A 31 -4.91 -14.78 4.57
CA PRO A 31 -4.14 -14.57 3.37
C PRO A 31 -4.86 -15.19 2.15
N GLY A 32 -4.86 -14.47 1.02
CA GLY A 32 -5.36 -15.00 -0.25
C GLY A 32 -6.86 -14.87 -0.52
N ILE A 33 -7.67 -14.35 0.43
CA ILE A 33 -9.14 -14.30 0.27
C ILE A 33 -9.72 -12.92 -0.08
N GLY A 34 -8.87 -11.90 -0.23
CA GLY A 34 -9.32 -10.51 -0.42
C GLY A 34 -8.96 -9.59 0.74
N ILE A 35 -9.28 -8.30 0.57
CA ILE A 35 -8.84 -7.23 1.48
C ILE A 35 -9.68 -7.10 2.76
N ASN A 36 -10.86 -7.72 2.84
CA ASN A 36 -11.75 -7.62 4.00
C ASN A 36 -11.02 -8.01 5.29
N GLY A 37 -11.03 -7.10 6.26
CA GLY A 37 -10.33 -7.27 7.54
C GLY A 37 -8.80 -7.20 7.49
N THR A 38 -8.19 -6.96 6.32
CA THR A 38 -6.74 -6.65 6.21
C THR A 38 -6.47 -5.20 6.58
N VAL A 39 -5.22 -4.78 6.65
CA VAL A 39 -4.87 -3.35 6.88
C VAL A 39 -5.35 -2.40 5.76
N HIS A 40 -5.73 -2.93 4.59
CA HIS A 40 -6.31 -2.16 3.47
C HIS A 40 -7.85 -2.18 3.46
N ASP A 41 -8.50 -2.83 4.42
CA ASP A 41 -9.91 -2.59 4.70
C ASP A 41 -10.02 -1.33 5.56
N LEU A 42 -10.39 -0.22 4.92
CA LEU A 42 -10.54 1.08 5.56
C LEU A 42 -12.02 1.41 5.81
N GLY A 43 -12.94 0.50 5.48
CA GLY A 43 -14.37 0.71 5.67
C GLY A 43 -14.76 0.75 7.14
N THR A 44 -13.98 0.06 8.00
CA THR A 44 -14.23 -0.02 9.44
C THR A 44 -12.92 0.11 10.23
N SER A 45 -13.04 0.44 11.52
CA SER A 45 -11.90 0.44 12.43
C SER A 45 -11.64 -0.98 12.93
N HIS A 46 -10.43 -1.50 12.70
CA HIS A 46 -10.02 -2.84 13.12
C HIS A 46 -8.50 -2.99 13.15
N ASN A 47 -7.98 -4.03 13.82
CA ASN A 47 -6.55 -4.34 13.88
C ASN A 47 -5.67 -3.16 14.36
N GLY A 48 -6.23 -2.30 15.21
CA GLY A 48 -5.56 -1.07 15.66
C GLY A 48 -5.49 0.05 14.61
N MET A 49 -6.03 -0.18 13.40
CA MET A 49 -6.11 0.80 12.32
C MET A 49 -7.46 1.52 12.37
N ASN A 50 -7.43 2.86 12.35
CA ASN A 50 -8.62 3.70 12.40
C ASN A 50 -8.57 4.82 11.33
N TYR A 51 -8.69 4.39 10.07
CA TYR A 51 -8.63 5.25 8.88
C TYR A 51 -9.98 5.28 8.15
N THR A 52 -11.08 5.25 8.90
CA THR A 52 -12.42 5.27 8.30
C THR A 52 -12.72 6.60 7.62
N ALA A 53 -13.63 6.59 6.64
CA ALA A 53 -14.05 7.78 5.92
C ALA A 53 -14.58 8.89 6.85
N SER A 54 -14.29 10.14 6.50
CA SER A 54 -14.80 11.35 7.14
C SER A 54 -15.21 12.39 6.09
N PRO A 55 -16.51 12.66 5.89
CA PRO A 55 -17.66 12.06 6.57
C PRO A 55 -17.78 10.54 6.38
N ALA A 56 -18.47 9.86 7.29
CA ALA A 56 -18.65 8.41 7.21
C ALA A 56 -19.35 8.00 5.91
N ASP A 57 -18.83 6.97 5.25
CA ASP A 57 -19.47 6.40 4.06
C ASP A 57 -20.70 5.58 4.47
N SER A 58 -21.89 6.12 4.23
CA SER A 58 -23.17 5.45 4.51
C SER A 58 -23.35 4.09 3.82
N LEU A 59 -22.58 3.82 2.75
CA LEU A 59 -22.62 2.55 2.02
C LEU A 59 -21.56 1.54 2.47
N ASN A 60 -20.67 1.93 3.39
CA ASN A 60 -19.59 1.09 3.92
C ASN A 60 -18.75 0.40 2.82
N ARG A 61 -18.41 1.14 1.76
CA ARG A 61 -17.72 0.57 0.59
C ARG A 61 -16.24 0.41 0.87
N ILE A 62 -15.76 -0.83 0.86
CA ILE A 62 -14.34 -1.14 1.09
C ILE A 62 -13.42 -0.64 -0.03
N CYS A 63 -13.86 -0.70 -1.29
CA CYS A 63 -13.02 -0.35 -2.45
C CYS A 63 -12.89 1.17 -2.67
N ILE A 64 -13.78 2.00 -2.11
CA ILE A 64 -13.91 3.41 -2.53
C ILE A 64 -12.69 4.27 -2.19
N PHE A 65 -11.93 3.87 -1.18
CA PHE A 65 -10.71 4.55 -0.78
C PHE A 65 -9.68 4.54 -1.92
N CYS A 66 -9.64 3.47 -2.71
CA CYS A 66 -8.69 3.30 -3.81
C CYS A 66 -9.33 3.50 -5.18
N HIS A 67 -10.57 3.05 -5.37
CA HIS A 67 -11.22 2.98 -6.68
C HIS A 67 -12.60 3.62 -6.70
N ALA A 68 -12.92 4.37 -7.75
CA ALA A 68 -14.30 4.79 -8.01
C ALA A 68 -14.65 4.65 -9.50
N PRO A 69 -15.84 4.16 -9.85
CA PRO A 69 -16.15 3.80 -11.23
C PRO A 69 -16.15 4.98 -12.20
N HIS A 70 -16.35 6.21 -11.71
CA HIS A 70 -16.47 7.40 -12.55
C HIS A 70 -15.85 8.64 -11.90
N ASN A 71 -15.50 9.61 -12.75
CA ASN A 71 -15.08 10.96 -12.38
C ASN A 71 -13.86 11.00 -11.44
N THR A 72 -13.00 9.99 -11.55
CA THR A 72 -11.69 9.93 -10.92
C THR A 72 -10.70 10.80 -11.68
N TYR A 73 -9.39 10.62 -11.45
CA TYR A 73 -8.37 11.33 -12.20
C TYR A 73 -8.41 11.03 -13.71
N ARG A 74 -8.12 12.05 -14.51
CA ARG A 74 -7.87 11.96 -15.96
C ARG A 74 -6.36 11.87 -16.19
N LEU A 75 -5.94 10.92 -17.03
CA LEU A 75 -4.54 10.75 -17.43
C LEU A 75 -4.08 11.86 -18.39
N SER A 76 -4.96 12.36 -19.25
CA SER A 76 -4.65 13.45 -20.16
C SER A 76 -5.84 14.36 -20.41
N THR A 77 -5.56 15.61 -20.78
CA THR A 77 -6.58 16.57 -21.22
C THR A 77 -7.15 16.24 -22.60
N ALA A 78 -6.46 15.40 -23.37
CA ALA A 78 -6.83 15.02 -24.73
C ALA A 78 -7.91 13.92 -24.78
N THR A 79 -8.01 13.12 -23.73
CA THR A 79 -9.06 12.11 -23.59
C THR A 79 -10.22 12.74 -22.81
N GLY A 80 -11.34 12.96 -23.51
CA GLY A 80 -12.55 13.50 -22.88
C GLY A 80 -12.91 12.71 -21.62
N GLY A 81 -13.28 13.41 -20.54
CA GLY A 81 -13.55 12.80 -19.25
C GLY A 81 -13.83 13.86 -18.19
N ALA A 82 -14.53 13.45 -17.12
CA ALA A 82 -14.77 14.27 -15.95
C ALA A 82 -13.81 13.89 -14.81
N GLY A 83 -13.58 14.83 -13.89
CA GLY A 83 -12.64 14.68 -12.78
C GLY A 83 -11.33 15.47 -12.95
N PRO A 84 -10.50 15.52 -11.90
CA PRO A 84 -9.25 16.28 -11.89
C PRO A 84 -8.24 15.73 -12.89
N GLN A 85 -7.39 16.59 -13.44
CA GLN A 85 -6.23 16.16 -14.24
C GLN A 85 -5.14 15.64 -13.29
N ALA A 86 -4.64 14.43 -13.52
CA ALA A 86 -3.49 13.93 -12.78
C ALA A 86 -2.18 14.60 -13.25
N PRO A 87 -1.17 14.70 -12.37
CA PRO A 87 0.20 15.03 -12.78
C PRO A 87 0.73 14.03 -13.80
N ALA A 88 1.66 14.46 -14.65
CA ALA A 88 2.18 13.67 -15.77
C ALA A 88 2.94 12.41 -15.32
N ASP A 89 3.50 12.41 -14.10
CA ASP A 89 4.21 11.28 -13.50
C ASP A 89 3.30 10.08 -13.20
N PHE A 90 1.98 10.29 -13.19
CA PHE A 90 0.99 9.24 -13.05
C PHE A 90 0.46 8.82 -14.43
N ASP A 91 1.10 7.84 -15.05
CA ASP A 91 0.68 7.23 -16.33
C ASP A 91 -0.22 5.99 -16.16
N TYR A 92 -0.39 5.53 -14.92
CA TYR A 92 -1.25 4.42 -14.53
C TYR A 92 -2.15 4.82 -13.35
N LEU A 93 -3.45 4.94 -13.60
CA LEU A 93 -4.48 5.30 -12.61
C LEU A 93 -5.70 4.40 -12.82
N PRO A 94 -5.76 3.20 -12.22
CA PRO A 94 -6.84 2.23 -12.44
C PRO A 94 -8.13 2.69 -11.75
N LEU A 95 -8.73 3.77 -12.25
CA LEU A 95 -9.84 4.47 -11.61
C LEU A 95 -9.51 4.93 -10.19
N TRP A 96 -8.28 5.45 -10.01
CA TRP A 96 -7.75 5.82 -8.70
C TRP A 96 -8.57 6.94 -8.06
N ASN A 97 -8.95 6.73 -6.80
CA ASN A 97 -9.84 7.62 -6.07
C ASN A 97 -9.19 8.30 -4.86
N HIS A 98 -8.05 7.80 -4.38
CA HIS A 98 -7.34 8.45 -3.27
C HIS A 98 -6.68 9.75 -3.75
N SER A 99 -6.61 10.74 -2.86
CA SER A 99 -5.89 12.00 -3.12
C SER A 99 -4.41 11.73 -3.44
N LEU A 100 -3.90 12.29 -4.54
CA LEU A 100 -2.49 12.17 -4.91
C LEU A 100 -1.62 13.15 -4.12
N GLN A 101 -0.41 12.73 -3.75
CA GLN A 101 0.62 13.59 -3.18
C GLN A 101 1.13 14.61 -4.22
N ALA A 102 1.46 15.81 -3.75
CA ALA A 102 1.96 16.88 -4.63
C ALA A 102 3.47 16.80 -4.87
N ASP A 103 4.23 16.36 -3.87
CA ASP A 103 5.69 16.27 -3.94
C ASP A 103 6.13 14.82 -4.21
N LEU A 104 6.80 14.62 -5.34
CA LEU A 104 7.22 13.34 -5.87
C LEU A 104 8.75 13.14 -5.80
N ALA A 105 9.48 14.07 -5.19
CA ALA A 105 10.94 14.05 -5.12
C ALA A 105 11.44 13.10 -4.02
N TYR A 106 11.48 11.80 -4.31
CA TYR A 106 12.03 10.79 -3.40
C TYR A 106 13.53 10.59 -3.59
N GLN A 107 14.27 10.53 -2.48
CA GLN A 107 15.62 10.00 -2.47
C GLN A 107 15.54 8.46 -2.49
N MET A 108 15.99 7.87 -3.60
CA MET A 108 16.00 6.43 -3.80
C MET A 108 17.14 5.75 -3.03
N TYR A 109 17.16 4.42 -3.05
CA TYR A 109 18.30 3.65 -2.55
C TYR A 109 19.57 4.00 -3.32
N GLU A 110 20.54 4.50 -2.57
CA GLU A 110 21.90 4.73 -3.01
C GLU A 110 22.85 3.84 -2.19
N ASN A 111 23.95 3.44 -2.80
CA ASN A 111 24.99 2.71 -2.08
C ASN A 111 25.45 3.50 -0.84
N GLY A 112 25.56 2.82 0.30
CA GLY A 112 25.95 3.47 1.56
C GLY A 112 27.38 4.04 1.56
N PRO A 113 27.75 4.82 2.60
CA PRO A 113 29.10 5.36 2.74
C PRO A 113 30.18 4.28 2.62
N GLY A 114 31.19 4.51 1.77
CA GLY A 114 32.29 3.58 1.52
C GLY A 114 32.01 2.49 0.48
N ALA A 115 30.77 2.35 0.00
CA ALA A 115 30.44 1.50 -1.15
C ALA A 115 30.63 2.26 -2.48
N PRO A 116 30.81 1.55 -3.61
CA PRO A 116 31.03 2.18 -4.92
C PRO A 116 29.92 3.16 -5.29
N GLN A 117 30.27 4.42 -5.56
CA GLN A 117 29.32 5.45 -6.02
C GLN A 117 29.40 5.66 -7.54
N SER A 118 30.26 4.91 -8.23
CA SER A 118 30.41 4.95 -9.68
C SER A 118 30.79 3.58 -10.24
N GLY A 119 30.73 3.45 -11.57
CA GLY A 119 31.05 2.20 -12.27
C GLY A 119 29.96 1.12 -12.12
N SER A 120 30.31 -0.11 -12.52
CA SER A 120 29.35 -1.22 -12.65
C SER A 120 28.75 -1.74 -11.33
N LYS A 121 29.27 -1.28 -10.19
CA LYS A 121 28.78 -1.66 -8.85
C LYS A 121 28.07 -0.52 -8.11
N ALA A 122 27.93 0.65 -8.73
CA ALA A 122 27.06 1.69 -8.20
C ALA A 122 25.59 1.28 -8.31
N SER A 123 24.78 1.67 -7.34
CA SER A 123 23.33 1.49 -7.42
C SER A 123 22.78 2.20 -8.66
N GLN A 124 21.77 1.62 -9.30
CA GLN A 124 21.18 2.22 -10.50
C GLN A 124 20.55 3.60 -10.27
N ALA A 125 20.10 3.89 -9.05
CA ALA A 125 19.59 5.23 -8.72
C ALA A 125 20.65 6.31 -8.96
N ILE A 126 21.90 6.07 -8.56
CA ILE A 126 23.03 6.97 -8.78
C ILE A 126 23.34 7.10 -10.29
N LEU A 127 23.32 5.98 -11.02
CA LEU A 127 23.73 5.96 -12.42
C LEU A 127 22.69 6.57 -13.37
N TYR A 128 21.41 6.41 -13.07
CA TYR A 128 20.32 6.69 -14.00
C TYR A 128 19.26 7.65 -13.46
N GLY A 129 19.43 8.18 -12.23
CA GLY A 129 18.48 9.13 -11.66
C GLY A 129 17.09 8.54 -11.51
N MET A 130 17.01 7.32 -10.97
CA MET A 130 15.74 6.60 -10.86
C MET A 130 14.75 7.32 -9.95
N VAL A 131 13.48 7.15 -10.26
CA VAL A 131 12.34 7.60 -9.46
C VAL A 131 11.27 6.50 -9.41
N PRO A 132 10.37 6.49 -8.42
CA PRO A 132 9.26 5.54 -8.39
C PRO A 132 8.36 5.72 -9.62
N GLY A 133 7.89 4.61 -10.20
CA GLY A 133 6.89 4.65 -11.26
C GLY A 133 5.47 4.92 -10.73
N SER A 134 4.53 5.15 -11.64
CA SER A 134 3.14 5.51 -11.31
C SER A 134 2.51 4.56 -10.30
N THR A 135 2.69 3.23 -10.44
CA THR A 135 2.14 2.26 -9.47
C THR A 135 2.64 2.49 -8.05
N SER A 136 3.94 2.68 -7.84
CA SER A 136 4.46 2.93 -6.49
C SER A 136 4.04 4.32 -5.98
N LEU A 137 3.93 5.32 -6.86
CA LEU A 137 3.40 6.63 -6.49
C LEU A 137 1.96 6.55 -5.97
N LEU A 138 1.13 5.61 -6.45
CA LEU A 138 -0.21 5.38 -5.87
C LEU A 138 -0.12 4.84 -4.45
N CYS A 139 0.75 3.86 -4.19
CA CYS A 139 0.97 3.35 -2.84
C CYS A 139 1.47 4.45 -1.90
N LEU A 140 2.45 5.23 -2.36
CA LEU A 140 3.04 6.33 -1.62
C LEU A 140 2.04 7.46 -1.36
N SER A 141 1.01 7.62 -2.18
CA SER A 141 -0.08 8.59 -1.90
C SER A 141 -0.81 8.32 -0.58
N CYS A 142 -0.78 7.08 -0.07
CA CYS A 142 -1.28 6.75 1.27
C CYS A 142 -0.14 6.62 2.29
N HIS A 143 1.00 6.07 1.86
CA HIS A 143 2.04 5.61 2.77
C HIS A 143 3.14 6.62 3.09
N ASP A 144 3.35 7.65 2.26
CA ASP A 144 4.43 8.62 2.46
C ASP A 144 4.18 9.63 3.58
N GLY A 145 2.97 9.61 4.13
CA GLY A 145 2.56 10.50 5.21
C GLY A 145 2.36 11.95 4.80
N SER A 146 2.28 12.25 3.50
CA SER A 146 1.99 13.59 2.99
C SER A 146 0.49 13.84 2.78
N VAL A 147 -0.30 12.78 2.63
CA VAL A 147 -1.75 12.82 2.46
C VAL A 147 -2.41 11.93 3.51
N ALA A 148 -3.58 12.34 4.00
CA ALA A 148 -4.36 11.53 4.93
C ALA A 148 -4.88 10.26 4.22
N VAL A 149 -4.70 9.08 4.83
CA VAL A 149 -5.04 7.77 4.26
C VAL A 149 -6.53 7.63 3.92
N ASN A 150 -7.37 8.35 4.65
CA ASN A 150 -8.80 8.38 4.42
C ASN A 150 -9.25 9.53 3.52
N SER A 151 -8.34 10.18 2.77
CA SER A 151 -8.67 11.24 1.82
C SER A 151 -8.91 10.65 0.43
N TYR A 152 -10.17 10.63 0.01
CA TYR A 152 -10.54 10.09 -1.30
C TYR A 152 -11.70 10.85 -1.92
N GLY A 153 -11.80 10.70 -3.23
CA GLY A 153 -12.82 11.30 -4.06
C GLY A 153 -12.59 12.78 -4.31
N ASN A 154 -13.42 13.34 -5.19
CA ASN A 154 -13.33 14.74 -5.60
C ASN A 154 -14.70 15.31 -5.97
N VAL A 155 -14.78 16.64 -6.11
CA VAL A 155 -16.03 17.39 -6.30
C VAL A 155 -16.80 17.05 -7.58
N ALA A 156 -16.19 16.35 -8.55
CA ALA A 156 -16.91 15.85 -9.72
C ALA A 156 -17.71 14.56 -9.44
N GLN A 157 -17.56 13.97 -8.25
CA GLN A 157 -18.30 12.81 -7.80
C GLN A 157 -19.51 13.22 -6.93
N ARG A 158 -20.35 12.24 -6.59
CA ARG A 158 -21.51 12.50 -5.72
C ARG A 158 -21.04 12.91 -4.31
N PRO A 159 -21.74 13.81 -3.60
CA PRO A 159 -21.37 14.26 -2.25
C PRO A 159 -21.19 13.17 -1.19
N GLY A 160 -21.69 11.95 -1.41
CA GLY A 160 -21.48 10.78 -0.53
C GLY A 160 -20.37 9.83 -1.00
N SER A 161 -19.60 10.16 -2.03
CA SER A 161 -18.48 9.35 -2.56
C SER A 161 -17.13 10.00 -2.30
N MET A 162 -17.07 10.91 -1.32
CA MET A 162 -15.88 11.68 -0.99
C MET A 162 -15.65 11.64 0.52
N SER A 163 -14.39 11.58 0.91
CA SER A 163 -13.92 11.78 2.27
C SER A 163 -12.82 12.82 2.23
N THR A 164 -12.97 13.93 2.95
CA THR A 164 -11.92 14.95 2.99
C THR A 164 -10.68 14.40 3.69
N GLY A 165 -10.88 13.50 4.65
CA GLY A 165 -9.82 12.80 5.38
C GLY A 165 -8.96 13.73 6.25
N SER A 166 -8.47 13.21 7.36
CA SER A 166 -7.50 13.89 8.23
C SER A 166 -6.61 12.91 9.00
N SER A 167 -6.84 11.61 8.81
CA SER A 167 -6.11 10.54 9.49
C SER A 167 -4.83 10.26 8.73
N MET A 168 -3.73 10.86 9.18
CA MET A 168 -2.39 10.62 8.63
C MET A 168 -1.90 9.23 9.02
N ILE A 169 -1.15 8.59 8.12
CA ILE A 169 -0.47 7.33 8.45
C ILE A 169 0.51 7.59 9.60
N THR A 170 0.61 6.65 10.55
CA THR A 170 1.41 6.84 11.77
C THR A 170 2.49 5.79 11.91
N SER A 171 3.59 6.15 12.61
CA SER A 171 4.60 5.22 13.12
C SER A 171 5.26 4.32 12.06
N ALA A 172 5.36 3.01 12.32
CA ALA A 172 6.08 2.02 11.53
C ALA A 172 5.47 1.73 10.14
N TYR A 173 4.33 2.33 9.79
CA TYR A 173 3.65 2.11 8.52
C TYR A 173 3.93 3.20 7.47
N VAL A 174 4.60 4.28 7.88
CA VAL A 174 5.05 5.34 6.97
C VAL A 174 6.21 4.81 6.13
N ILE A 175 6.07 4.89 4.80
CA ILE A 175 7.07 4.45 3.83
C ILE A 175 7.56 5.68 3.08
N GLY A 176 8.87 5.92 3.04
CA GLY A 176 9.37 7.14 2.42
C GLY A 176 9.20 8.39 3.29
N GLN A 177 9.19 8.22 4.62
CA GLN A 177 9.24 9.35 5.56
C GLN A 177 10.37 10.30 5.17
N ASP A 178 10.11 11.61 5.22
CA ASP A 178 11.04 12.67 4.79
C ASP A 178 11.54 12.48 3.34
N LYS A 179 10.73 11.81 2.51
CA LYS A 179 11.00 11.46 1.11
C LYS A 179 12.20 10.52 0.93
N TYR A 180 12.56 9.75 1.95
CA TYR A 180 13.68 8.82 1.90
C TYR A 180 13.25 7.36 1.72
N LEU A 181 13.53 6.79 0.55
CA LEU A 181 13.27 5.38 0.23
C LEU A 181 14.54 4.51 0.33
N GLY A 182 15.68 5.08 0.72
CA GLY A 182 16.96 4.35 0.74
C GLY A 182 17.10 3.28 1.82
N ASN A 183 16.16 3.19 2.76
CA ASN A 183 16.03 2.10 3.73
C ASN A 183 15.02 1.01 3.31
N HIS A 184 14.45 1.10 2.10
CA HIS A 184 13.53 0.11 1.54
C HIS A 184 14.22 -0.69 0.44
N HIS A 185 13.60 -1.80 0.03
CA HIS A 185 14.05 -2.50 -1.17
C HIS A 185 13.98 -1.55 -2.38
N PRO A 186 15.02 -1.48 -3.23
CA PRO A 186 15.00 -0.58 -4.38
C PRO A 186 13.78 -0.83 -5.29
N ILE A 187 13.21 0.24 -5.82
CA ILE A 187 12.09 0.26 -6.79
C ILE A 187 12.39 1.30 -7.88
N GLY A 188 11.61 1.32 -8.96
CA GLY A 188 11.74 2.26 -10.08
C GLY A 188 12.78 1.87 -11.13
N PHE A 189 13.58 0.81 -10.90
CA PHE A 189 14.61 0.34 -11.82
C PHE A 189 14.01 -0.57 -12.89
N ASN A 190 14.61 -0.56 -14.08
CA ASN A 190 14.34 -1.58 -15.08
C ASN A 190 15.00 -2.90 -14.66
N PHE A 191 14.21 -3.97 -14.53
CA PHE A 191 14.70 -5.25 -14.03
C PHE A 191 15.76 -5.86 -14.95
N SER A 192 15.60 -5.71 -16.27
CA SER A 192 16.51 -6.28 -17.26
C SER A 192 17.87 -5.58 -17.26
N ASP A 193 17.90 -4.28 -16.98
CA ASP A 193 19.14 -3.51 -16.83
C ASP A 193 19.91 -3.98 -15.59
N VAL A 194 19.23 -4.22 -14.46
CA VAL A 194 19.88 -4.73 -13.24
C VAL A 194 20.45 -6.12 -13.51
N ARG A 195 19.68 -7.01 -14.12
CA ARG A 195 20.11 -8.36 -14.47
C ARG A 195 21.32 -8.38 -15.41
N THR A 196 21.43 -7.42 -16.31
CA THR A 196 22.59 -7.32 -17.21
C THR A 196 23.88 -6.98 -16.46
N GLY A 197 23.77 -6.22 -15.36
CA GLY A 197 24.90 -5.87 -14.49
C GLY A 197 25.18 -6.85 -13.34
N ASP A 198 24.22 -7.74 -13.04
CA ASP A 198 24.30 -8.68 -11.92
C ASP A 198 23.75 -10.07 -12.30
N THR A 199 24.66 -11.04 -12.42
CA THR A 199 24.34 -12.44 -12.74
C THR A 199 23.67 -13.20 -11.61
N GLU A 200 23.65 -12.65 -10.39
CA GLU A 200 22.92 -13.21 -9.23
C GLU A 200 21.44 -12.80 -9.23
N ILE A 201 20.96 -12.15 -10.29
CA ILE A 201 19.55 -11.85 -10.49
C ILE A 201 18.96 -12.83 -11.50
N ARG A 202 17.92 -13.55 -11.08
CA ARG A 202 17.26 -14.56 -11.91
C ARG A 202 16.57 -13.94 -13.12
N ASN A 203 16.41 -14.75 -14.17
CA ASN A 203 15.64 -14.33 -15.34
C ASN A 203 14.14 -14.18 -14.96
N PRO A 204 13.56 -12.97 -15.08
CA PRO A 204 12.19 -12.74 -14.65
C PRO A 204 11.15 -13.50 -15.47
N ALA A 205 11.50 -13.97 -16.67
CA ALA A 205 10.59 -14.74 -17.53
C ALA A 205 10.44 -16.22 -17.12
N VAL A 206 11.22 -16.69 -16.14
CA VAL A 206 11.16 -18.08 -15.64
C VAL A 206 11.13 -18.17 -14.12
N ALA A 207 11.50 -17.10 -13.41
CA ALA A 207 11.38 -17.02 -11.97
C ALA A 207 9.89 -16.94 -11.58
N MET A 208 9.35 -18.02 -11.02
CA MET A 208 7.96 -18.09 -10.60
C MET A 208 7.75 -17.28 -9.31
N LEU A 209 6.90 -16.25 -9.39
CA LEU A 209 6.49 -15.47 -8.22
C LEU A 209 5.23 -16.05 -7.60
N ASN A 210 4.34 -16.58 -8.41
CA ASN A 210 3.10 -17.22 -7.98
C ASN A 210 2.74 -18.37 -8.93
N VAL A 211 1.71 -19.16 -8.61
CA VAL A 211 1.26 -20.28 -9.44
C VAL A 211 0.83 -19.78 -10.82
N GLY A 212 1.63 -20.11 -11.84
CA GLY A 212 1.38 -19.70 -13.23
C GLY A 212 1.79 -18.26 -13.57
N GLU A 213 2.39 -17.53 -12.63
CA GLU A 213 2.83 -16.14 -12.82
C GLU A 213 4.32 -16.02 -12.50
N THR A 214 5.07 -15.45 -13.45
CA THR A 214 6.50 -15.17 -13.33
C THR A 214 6.73 -13.75 -12.80
N VAL A 215 7.93 -13.45 -12.34
CA VAL A 215 8.31 -12.08 -11.97
C VAL A 215 7.98 -11.09 -13.08
N ASN A 216 8.16 -11.48 -14.35
CA ASN A 216 7.89 -10.63 -15.51
C ASN A 216 6.41 -10.19 -15.59
N ASP A 217 5.48 -11.02 -15.13
CA ASP A 217 4.04 -10.73 -15.14
C ASP A 217 3.65 -9.68 -14.08
N HIS A 218 4.52 -9.44 -13.10
CA HIS A 218 4.32 -8.47 -12.01
C HIS A 218 5.21 -7.22 -12.13
N LEU A 219 6.01 -7.09 -13.20
CA LEU A 219 6.75 -5.86 -13.49
C LEU A 219 5.85 -4.83 -14.17
N TYR A 220 6.03 -3.55 -13.83
CA TYR A 220 5.24 -2.46 -14.40
C TYR A 220 6.06 -1.76 -15.49
N GLY A 221 5.76 -2.05 -16.76
CA GLY A 221 6.57 -1.56 -17.87
C GLY A 221 8.03 -2.06 -17.81
N GLY A 222 8.25 -3.27 -17.28
CA GLY A 222 9.57 -3.85 -17.06
C GLY A 222 10.31 -3.32 -15.82
N LYS A 223 9.66 -2.45 -15.02
CA LYS A 223 10.22 -1.92 -13.78
C LYS A 223 9.79 -2.69 -12.54
N MET A 224 10.68 -2.76 -11.57
CA MET A 224 10.38 -3.21 -10.22
C MET A 224 9.65 -2.10 -9.46
N GLU A 225 8.43 -2.35 -9.02
CA GLU A 225 7.61 -1.39 -8.26
C GLU A 225 7.05 -2.08 -7.01
N CYS A 226 6.44 -1.35 -6.08
CA CYS A 226 5.85 -1.93 -4.86
C CYS A 226 4.90 -3.09 -5.17
N GLY A 227 4.07 -2.94 -6.22
CA GLY A 227 3.11 -3.95 -6.67
C GLY A 227 3.73 -5.21 -7.30
N THR A 228 5.05 -5.23 -7.54
CA THR A 228 5.76 -6.43 -8.00
C THR A 228 5.85 -7.45 -6.87
N CYS A 229 6.06 -7.02 -5.62
CA CYS A 229 6.08 -7.92 -4.46
C CYS A 229 4.73 -7.95 -3.73
N HIS A 230 4.04 -6.80 -3.65
CA HIS A 230 2.81 -6.66 -2.90
C HIS A 230 1.56 -6.97 -3.73
N SER A 231 0.72 -7.87 -3.21
CA SER A 231 -0.62 -8.14 -3.72
C SER A 231 -1.64 -7.32 -2.94
N VAL A 232 -1.88 -6.07 -3.35
CA VAL A 232 -2.78 -5.14 -2.61
C VAL A 232 -4.20 -5.69 -2.41
N HIS A 233 -4.63 -6.60 -3.28
CA HIS A 233 -5.93 -7.27 -3.16
C HIS A 233 -5.91 -8.51 -2.26
N ASN A 234 -4.78 -8.84 -1.64
CA ASN A 234 -4.57 -10.00 -0.77
C ASN A 234 -5.02 -11.31 -1.44
N LYS A 235 -4.54 -11.57 -2.66
CA LYS A 235 -4.84 -12.77 -3.45
C LYS A 235 -3.59 -13.53 -3.93
N GLY A 236 -2.41 -13.07 -3.56
CA GLY A 236 -1.15 -13.62 -4.05
C GLY A 236 -0.80 -14.96 -3.41
N ASN A 237 -0.81 -15.05 -2.08
CA ASN A 237 -0.42 -16.25 -1.35
C ASN A 237 -1.32 -16.52 -0.13
N THR A 238 -1.14 -17.70 0.49
CA THR A 238 -1.91 -18.14 1.67
C THR A 238 -1.11 -18.14 2.99
N GLY A 239 0.16 -17.75 2.98
CA GLY A 239 1.04 -17.70 4.16
C GLY A 239 0.91 -16.40 4.94
N GLU A 240 1.10 -15.27 4.25
CA GLU A 240 0.94 -13.94 4.83
C GLU A 240 0.21 -12.99 3.88
N ALA A 241 -0.43 -11.98 4.46
CA ALA A 241 -1.28 -11.09 3.68
C ALA A 241 -0.47 -10.13 2.80
N LEU A 242 -1.07 -9.75 1.67
CA LEU A 242 -0.61 -8.67 0.79
C LEU A 242 0.73 -8.91 0.08
N LEU A 243 1.18 -10.15 -0.05
CA LEU A 243 2.33 -10.51 -0.88
C LEU A 243 1.93 -11.45 -2.01
N TRP A 244 2.64 -11.38 -3.14
CA TRP A 244 2.47 -12.32 -4.25
C TRP A 244 3.04 -13.70 -3.93
N ARG A 245 4.19 -13.74 -3.25
CA ARG A 245 4.81 -14.96 -2.73
C ARG A 245 4.99 -14.85 -1.23
N SER A 246 4.89 -15.99 -0.54
CA SER A 246 5.23 -16.03 0.88
C SER A 246 6.72 -15.69 1.09
N ASP A 247 7.07 -14.91 2.10
CA ASP A 247 8.46 -14.68 2.55
C ASP A 247 8.91 -15.72 3.59
N GLN A 248 8.10 -16.74 3.85
CA GLN A 248 8.54 -17.90 4.64
C GLN A 248 9.80 -18.49 4.04
N ASN A 249 10.84 -18.67 4.88
CA ASN A 249 12.15 -19.13 4.46
C ASN A 249 12.82 -18.25 3.37
N SER A 250 12.49 -16.96 3.33
CA SER A 250 12.99 -15.99 2.34
C SER A 250 12.58 -16.32 0.90
N GLU A 251 11.49 -17.06 0.71
CA GLU A 251 11.02 -17.49 -0.62
C GLU A 251 10.77 -16.32 -1.56
N LEU A 252 10.23 -15.21 -1.06
CA LEU A 252 10.03 -13.99 -1.84
C LEU A 252 11.36 -13.44 -2.35
N CYS A 253 12.36 -13.25 -1.46
CA CYS A 253 13.67 -12.74 -1.84
C CYS A 253 14.37 -13.66 -2.84
N LEU A 254 14.34 -14.96 -2.55
CA LEU A 254 15.02 -15.99 -3.32
C LEU A 254 14.30 -16.30 -4.64
N THR A 255 13.16 -15.67 -4.92
CA THR A 255 12.54 -15.69 -6.26
C THR A 255 13.36 -14.89 -7.27
N CYS A 256 13.92 -13.74 -6.86
CA CYS A 256 14.69 -12.86 -7.74
C CYS A 256 16.19 -13.00 -7.53
N HIS A 257 16.63 -13.21 -6.29
CA HIS A 257 18.04 -13.29 -5.94
C HIS A 257 18.52 -14.74 -5.93
N ASP A 258 19.47 -15.05 -6.81
CA ASP A 258 20.20 -16.31 -6.83
C ASP A 258 21.38 -16.26 -5.85
N LYS A 259 21.21 -16.92 -4.70
CA LYS A 259 22.23 -17.01 -3.63
C LYS A 259 22.76 -18.43 -3.44
N GLY A 260 22.74 -19.24 -4.50
CA GLY A 260 23.25 -20.62 -4.50
C GLY A 260 22.14 -21.67 -4.59
N THR A 261 22.33 -22.84 -3.96
CA THR A 261 21.53 -24.06 -4.22
C THR A 261 20.06 -24.01 -3.73
N TYR A 262 19.53 -22.84 -3.39
CA TYR A 262 18.13 -22.70 -3.04
C TYR A 262 17.27 -22.62 -4.31
N THR A 263 16.64 -23.73 -4.66
CA THR A 263 15.50 -23.72 -5.58
C THR A 263 14.25 -23.61 -4.72
N ALA A 264 13.54 -22.50 -4.88
CA ALA A 264 12.26 -22.33 -4.22
C ALA A 264 11.31 -23.45 -4.72
N PRO A 265 10.55 -24.11 -3.83
CA PRO A 265 9.65 -25.19 -4.22
C PRO A 265 8.56 -24.73 -5.20
#